data_AF-A0A8S8YKA8-F1
#
_entry.id   AF-A0A8S8YKA8-F1
#
_cell.length_a   1.000
_cell.length_b   1.000
_cell.length_c   1.000
_cell.angle_alpha   90.00
_cell.angle_beta   90.00
_cell.angle_gamma   90.00
#
_symmetry.space_group_name_H-M   'P 1'
#
loop_
_entity.id
_entity.type
_entity.pdbx_description
1 polymer ?
#
loop_
_entity_poly.entity_id
_entity_poly.type
_entity_poly.pdbx_seq_one_letter_code
_entity_poly.pdbx_strand_id
1 'polypeptide(L)'
;MSDVDQKAVRGYCMYDWGKSAFETSVTTAILPPWFLYLFLEANGLTTTIAGIEMSGTAIWSYSVGIATLIVAMLSPSFGVIADRRMIKMWWLRILTYLGAGATFLLAVAGTGLVPISMKWAWLMIMFVLANIGLNGAGVFYNALLPHLGDKTLKWTTFPTGPLHTVTLVEAFCCWSISPWSCC
;
A
#
# COMPACT_ATOMS: atom_id res chain seq x y z
N MET A 1 10.76 4.66 28.61
CA MET A 1 9.74 5.27 27.73
C MET A 1 8.48 5.50 28.56
N SER A 2 7.68 6.55 28.34
CA SER A 2 6.32 6.52 28.90
C SER A 2 5.55 5.40 28.22
N ASP A 3 4.64 4.71 28.92
CA ASP A 3 3.87 3.60 28.33
C ASP A 3 3.13 4.02 27.04
N VAL A 4 2.78 5.30 26.93
CA VAL A 4 2.09 5.91 25.78
C VAL A 4 2.99 5.94 24.54
N ASP A 5 4.25 6.29 24.70
CA ASP A 5 5.19 6.38 23.57
C ASP A 5 5.57 4.98 23.06
N GLN A 6 5.68 3.98 23.94
CA GLN A 6 5.95 2.59 23.55
C GLN A 6 4.77 1.99 22.78
N LYS A 7 3.53 2.30 23.18
CA LYS A 7 2.33 1.91 22.43
C LYS A 7 2.28 2.57 21.04
N ALA A 8 2.70 3.83 20.92
CA ALA A 8 2.74 4.53 19.64
C ALA A 8 3.77 3.92 18.67
N VAL A 9 4.97 3.59 19.14
CA VAL A 9 6.02 2.93 18.33
C VAL A 9 5.59 1.53 17.90
N ARG A 10 5.02 0.73 18.82
CA ARG A 10 4.50 -0.60 18.48
C ARG A 10 3.36 -0.53 17.46
N GLY A 11 2.43 0.42 17.62
CA GLY A 11 1.34 0.63 16.66
C GLY A 11 1.84 1.01 15.26
N TYR A 12 2.88 1.86 15.20
CA TYR A 12 3.52 2.21 13.95
C TYR A 12 4.20 1.01 13.29
N CYS A 13 4.99 0.23 14.03
CA CYS A 13 5.65 -0.97 13.50
C CYS A 13 4.64 -1.99 12.95
N MET A 14 3.54 -2.24 13.66
CA MET A 14 2.52 -3.19 13.19
C MET A 14 1.80 -2.68 11.94
N TYR A 15 1.57 -1.36 11.85
CA TYR A 15 0.99 -0.76 10.65
C TYR A 15 1.94 -0.86 9.46
N ASP A 16 3.23 -0.56 9.64
CA ASP A 16 4.25 -0.65 8.59
C ASP A 16 4.40 -2.07 8.05
N TRP A 17 4.41 -3.04 8.97
CA TRP A 17 4.48 -4.45 8.64
C TRP A 17 3.29 -4.89 7.79
N GLY A 18 2.06 -4.55 8.23
CA GLY A 18 0.84 -4.90 7.51
C GLY A 18 0.76 -4.23 6.14
N LYS A 19 1.14 -2.95 6.04
CA LYS A 19 1.17 -2.21 4.76
C LYS A 19 2.12 -2.86 3.77
N SER A 20 3.35 -3.17 4.19
CA SER A 20 4.37 -3.77 3.31
C SER A 20 4.01 -5.19 2.89
N ALA A 21 3.44 -5.99 3.79
CA ALA A 21 2.94 -7.32 3.47
C ALA A 21 1.81 -7.26 2.43
N PHE A 22 0.88 -6.33 2.57
CA PHE A 22 -0.20 -6.12 1.61
C PHE A 22 0.32 -5.70 0.24
N GLU A 23 1.23 -4.73 0.18
CA GLU A 23 1.78 -4.23 -1.09
C GLU A 23 2.50 -5.35 -1.86
N THR A 24 3.37 -6.09 -1.20
CA THR A 24 4.16 -7.17 -1.83
C THR A 24 3.33 -8.40 -2.21
N SER A 25 2.41 -8.84 -1.36
CA SER A 25 1.62 -10.04 -1.65
C SER A 25 0.44 -9.75 -2.59
N VAL A 26 -0.42 -8.81 -2.22
CA VAL A 26 -1.67 -8.57 -2.91
C VAL A 26 -1.39 -7.84 -4.22
N THR A 27 -0.73 -6.68 -4.16
CA THR A 27 -0.60 -5.80 -5.33
C THR A 27 0.42 -6.29 -6.36
N THR A 28 1.52 -6.92 -5.92
CA THR A 28 2.58 -7.37 -6.84
C THR A 28 2.58 -8.88 -7.12
N ALA A 29 2.30 -9.75 -6.15
CA ALA A 29 2.42 -11.19 -6.37
C ALA A 29 1.13 -11.84 -6.91
N ILE A 30 -0.04 -11.49 -6.36
CA ILE A 30 -1.30 -12.21 -6.63
C ILE A 30 -2.13 -11.52 -7.71
N LEU A 31 -2.33 -10.20 -7.61
CA LEU A 31 -3.24 -9.46 -8.51
C LEU A 31 -2.84 -9.48 -10.00
N PRO A 32 -1.56 -9.23 -10.38
CA PRO A 32 -1.19 -9.22 -11.79
C PRO A 32 -1.45 -10.54 -12.54
N PRO A 33 -1.03 -11.73 -12.03
CA PRO A 33 -1.33 -12.99 -12.71
C PRO A 33 -2.83 -13.32 -12.65
N TRP A 34 -3.53 -12.96 -11.58
CA TRP A 34 -4.97 -13.21 -11.47
C TRP A 34 -5.80 -12.36 -12.46
N PHE A 35 -5.42 -11.10 -12.66
CA PHE A 35 -6.01 -10.24 -13.68
C PHE A 35 -5.81 -10.84 -15.08
N LEU A 36 -4.59 -11.30 -15.40
CA LEU A 36 -4.29 -11.90 -16.70
C LEU A 36 -5.15 -13.15 -16.94
N TYR A 37 -5.31 -14.01 -15.92
CA TYR A 37 -6.17 -15.19 -16.02
C TYR A 37 -7.63 -14.83 -16.33
N LEU A 38 -8.21 -13.88 -15.58
CA LEU A 38 -9.59 -13.43 -15.78
C LEU A 38 -9.78 -12.73 -17.13
N PHE A 39 -8.77 -12.00 -17.59
CA PHE A 39 -8.77 -11.37 -18.90
C PHE A 39 -8.78 -12.40 -20.03
N LEU A 40 -7.96 -13.45 -19.93
CA LEU A 40 -7.92 -14.56 -20.89
C LEU A 40 -9.25 -15.32 -20.94
N GLU A 41 -9.88 -15.58 -19.78
CA GLU A 41 -11.17 -16.28 -19.69
C GLU A 41 -12.30 -15.51 -20.38
N ALA A 42 -12.29 -14.18 -20.25
CA ALA A 42 -13.39 -13.35 -20.70
C ALA A 42 -13.23 -12.82 -22.14
N ASN A 43 -12.00 -12.70 -22.66
CA ASN A 43 -11.73 -12.15 -24.00
C ASN A 43 -10.80 -12.99 -24.90
N GLY A 44 -10.05 -13.95 -24.37
CA GLY A 44 -8.97 -14.64 -25.11
C GLY A 44 -7.61 -13.92 -25.03
N LEU A 45 -6.66 -14.30 -25.91
CA LEU A 45 -5.26 -13.84 -25.88
C LEU A 45 -5.08 -12.34 -26.17
N THR A 46 -5.91 -11.78 -27.03
CA THR A 46 -5.84 -10.39 -27.49
C THR A 46 -7.23 -9.80 -27.54
N THR A 47 -7.37 -8.55 -27.06
CA THR A 47 -8.60 -7.77 -27.27
C THR A 47 -8.31 -6.64 -28.23
N THR A 48 -9.21 -6.45 -29.18
CA THR A 48 -9.28 -5.25 -30.00
C THR A 48 -10.05 -4.19 -29.25
N ILE A 49 -9.36 -3.40 -28.43
CA ILE A 49 -9.95 -2.21 -27.79
C ILE A 49 -9.61 -1.02 -28.68
N ALA A 50 -10.64 -0.34 -29.19
CA ALA A 50 -10.50 0.85 -30.06
C ALA A 50 -9.65 0.64 -31.34
N GLY A 51 -9.65 -0.57 -31.91
CA GLY A 51 -8.96 -0.88 -33.17
C GLY A 51 -7.47 -1.23 -33.03
N ILE A 52 -6.96 -1.34 -31.79
CA ILE A 52 -5.58 -1.76 -31.49
C ILE A 52 -5.65 -3.10 -30.76
N GLU A 53 -4.87 -4.08 -31.21
CA GLU A 53 -4.70 -5.35 -30.48
C GLU A 53 -3.86 -5.09 -29.23
N MET A 54 -4.48 -5.22 -28.07
CA MET A 54 -3.81 -5.07 -26.78
C MET A 54 -3.78 -6.39 -26.03
N SER A 55 -2.62 -6.74 -25.49
CA SER A 55 -2.46 -7.86 -24.58
C SER A 55 -2.96 -7.49 -23.17
N GLY A 56 -3.38 -8.49 -22.39
CA GLY A 56 -3.78 -8.29 -21.00
C GLY A 56 -2.69 -7.64 -20.14
N THR A 57 -1.41 -7.89 -20.45
CA THR A 57 -0.26 -7.26 -19.78
C THR A 57 -0.13 -5.76 -20.09
N ALA A 58 -0.46 -5.33 -21.31
CA ALA A 58 -0.47 -3.92 -21.69
C ALA A 58 -1.58 -3.18 -20.94
N ILE A 59 -2.81 -3.73 -20.91
CA ILE A 59 -3.96 -3.15 -20.21
C ILE A 59 -3.70 -3.03 -18.71
N TRP A 60 -3.09 -4.06 -18.11
CA TRP A 60 -2.64 -4.02 -16.72
C TRP A 60 -1.67 -2.86 -16.47
N SER A 61 -0.66 -2.72 -17.33
CA SER A 61 0.36 -1.67 -17.20
C SER A 61 -0.22 -0.27 -17.37
N TYR A 62 -1.15 -0.08 -18.32
CA TYR A 62 -1.89 1.17 -18.46
C TYR A 62 -2.71 1.51 -17.22
N SER A 63 -3.31 0.50 -16.60
CA SER A 63 -4.16 0.69 -15.41
C SER A 63 -3.35 1.09 -14.19
N VAL A 64 -2.19 0.45 -13.99
CA VAL A 64 -1.22 0.87 -12.97
C VAL A 64 -0.73 2.28 -13.24
N GLY A 65 -0.39 2.61 -14.49
CA GLY A 65 0.06 3.95 -14.90
C GLY A 65 -1.00 5.05 -14.67
N ILE A 66 -2.26 4.78 -14.98
CA ILE A 66 -3.37 5.71 -14.73
C ILE A 66 -3.60 5.87 -13.22
N ALA A 67 -3.55 4.77 -12.45
CA ALA A 67 -3.68 4.82 -11.00
C ALA A 67 -2.60 5.68 -10.36
N THR A 68 -1.33 5.50 -10.75
CA THR A 68 -0.21 6.29 -10.23
C THR A 68 -0.30 7.76 -10.65
N LEU A 69 -0.78 8.05 -11.86
CA LEU A 69 -1.03 9.43 -12.32
C LEU A 69 -2.11 10.11 -11.46
N ILE A 70 -3.22 9.43 -11.19
CA ILE A 70 -4.28 9.94 -10.30
C ILE A 70 -3.72 10.21 -8.91
N VAL A 71 -2.96 9.26 -8.35
CA VAL A 71 -2.30 9.42 -7.04
C VAL A 71 -1.34 10.61 -7.05
N ALA A 72 -0.55 10.80 -8.10
CA ALA A 72 0.37 11.93 -8.23
C ALA A 72 -0.38 13.27 -8.23
N MET A 73 -1.54 13.35 -8.88
CA MET A 73 -2.40 14.54 -8.85
C MET A 73 -3.06 14.77 -7.48
N LEU A 74 -3.40 13.70 -6.75
CA LEU A 74 -4.01 13.78 -5.42
C LEU A 74 -2.99 14.08 -4.31
N SER A 75 -1.71 13.71 -4.51
CA SER A 75 -0.61 13.92 -3.57
C SER A 75 -0.54 15.34 -2.98
N PRO A 76 -0.52 16.43 -3.77
CA PRO A 76 -0.50 17.79 -3.22
C PRO A 76 -1.73 18.12 -2.38
N SER A 77 -2.91 17.63 -2.79
CA SER A 77 -4.16 17.85 -2.06
C SER A 77 -4.13 17.15 -0.69
N PHE A 78 -3.65 15.91 -0.65
CA PHE A 78 -3.48 15.17 0.61
C PHE A 78 -2.38 15.77 1.50
N GLY A 79 -1.32 16.34 0.92
CA GLY A 79 -0.26 17.04 1.66
C GLY A 79 -0.80 18.22 2.47
N VAL A 80 -1.59 19.10 1.85
CA VAL A 80 -2.20 20.26 2.54
C VAL A 80 -3.14 19.82 3.69
N ILE A 81 -3.82 18.68 3.52
CA ILE A 81 -4.68 18.11 4.57
C ILE A 81 -3.83 17.48 5.68
N ALA A 82 -2.70 16.85 5.34
CA ALA A 82 -1.80 16.19 6.28
C ALA A 82 -1.13 17.16 7.26
N ASP A 83 -0.90 18.41 6.85
CA ASP A 83 -0.36 19.47 7.72
C ASP A 83 -1.31 19.84 8.88
N ARG A 84 -2.61 19.52 8.78
CA ARG A 84 -3.59 19.76 9.85
C ARG A 84 -3.53 18.65 10.91
N ARG A 85 -2.74 18.92 11.98
CA ARG A 85 -2.38 17.97 13.06
C ARG A 85 -3.53 17.15 13.70
N MET A 86 -4.75 17.68 13.82
CA MET A 86 -5.81 16.99 14.57
C MET A 86 -6.58 15.93 13.76
N ILE A 87 -6.54 15.94 12.43
CA ILE A 87 -7.41 15.09 11.59
C ILE A 87 -6.61 13.96 10.89
N LYS A 88 -5.27 13.99 10.96
CA LYS A 88 -4.39 13.04 10.25
C LYS A 88 -4.63 11.56 10.60
N MET A 89 -4.85 11.24 11.88
CA MET A 89 -5.12 9.85 12.31
C MET A 89 -6.51 9.36 11.89
N TRP A 90 -7.48 10.27 11.78
CA TRP A 90 -8.83 9.92 11.33
C TRP A 90 -8.86 9.65 9.82
N TRP A 91 -8.20 10.51 9.03
CA TRP A 91 -8.04 10.31 7.58
C TRP A 91 -7.24 9.04 7.24
N LEU A 92 -6.16 8.77 7.99
CA LEU A 92 -5.39 7.54 7.82
C LEU A 92 -6.30 6.31 8.00
N ARG A 93 -7.10 6.26 9.08
CA ARG A 93 -8.02 5.13 9.32
C ARG A 93 -9.03 4.98 8.18
N ILE A 94 -9.63 6.07 7.71
CA ILE A 94 -10.60 6.01 6.61
C ILE A 94 -9.97 5.47 5.34
N LEU A 95 -8.78 5.94 4.98
CA LEU A 95 -8.08 5.50 3.78
C LEU A 95 -7.64 4.03 3.90
N THR A 96 -7.20 3.60 5.09
CA THR A 96 -6.90 2.19 5.35
C THR A 96 -8.17 1.33 5.24
N TYR A 97 -9.31 1.76 5.79
CA TYR A 97 -10.58 1.02 5.65
C TYR A 97 -11.08 1.00 4.21
N LEU A 98 -10.87 2.07 3.45
CA LEU A 98 -11.21 2.14 2.03
C LEU A 98 -10.34 1.16 1.22
N GLY A 99 -9.03 1.13 1.46
CA GLY A 99 -8.11 0.20 0.79
C GLY A 99 -8.36 -1.26 1.17
N ALA A 100 -8.58 -1.55 2.46
CA ALA A 100 -8.92 -2.88 2.94
C ALA A 100 -10.28 -3.32 2.40
N GLY A 101 -11.29 -2.45 2.44
CA GLY A 101 -12.62 -2.68 1.88
C GLY A 101 -12.56 -2.97 0.38
N ALA A 102 -11.85 -2.14 -0.39
CA ALA A 102 -11.64 -2.38 -1.83
C ALA A 102 -10.97 -3.73 -2.10
N THR A 103 -10.06 -4.18 -1.24
CA THR A 103 -9.43 -5.51 -1.36
C THR A 103 -10.39 -6.65 -1.04
N PHE A 104 -11.21 -6.51 -0.01
CA PHE A 104 -12.28 -7.49 0.24
C PHE A 104 -13.27 -7.54 -0.93
N LEU A 105 -13.59 -6.40 -1.54
CA LEU A 105 -14.42 -6.33 -2.74
C LEU A 105 -13.71 -6.89 -3.98
N LEU A 106 -12.37 -6.84 -4.04
CA LEU A 106 -11.60 -7.57 -5.06
C LEU A 106 -11.81 -9.08 -4.92
N ALA A 107 -11.81 -9.62 -3.69
CA ALA A 107 -12.07 -11.06 -3.48
C ALA A 107 -13.46 -11.50 -3.96
N VAL A 108 -14.45 -10.60 -3.95
CA VAL A 108 -15.79 -10.85 -4.52
C VAL A 108 -15.72 -11.09 -6.05
N ALA A 109 -14.73 -10.56 -6.76
CA ALA A 109 -14.53 -10.85 -8.18
C ALA A 109 -14.23 -12.32 -8.46
N GLY A 110 -13.69 -13.05 -7.48
CA GLY A 110 -13.49 -14.50 -7.54
C GLY A 110 -14.75 -15.31 -7.25
N THR A 111 -15.80 -14.67 -6.72
CA THR A 111 -17.10 -15.31 -6.49
C THR A 111 -17.97 -15.20 -7.75
N GLY A 112 -18.84 -16.18 -7.99
CA GLY A 112 -19.73 -16.23 -9.17
C GLY A 112 -20.81 -15.14 -9.23
N LEU A 113 -20.74 -14.11 -8.37
CA LEU A 113 -21.69 -13.02 -8.28
C LEU A 113 -21.56 -12.00 -9.43
N VAL A 114 -20.39 -11.93 -10.09
CA VAL A 114 -20.13 -11.00 -11.20
C VAL A 114 -20.10 -11.77 -12.53
N PRO A 115 -20.83 -11.32 -13.57
CA PRO A 115 -20.80 -11.95 -14.89
C PRO A 115 -19.38 -11.92 -15.48
N ILE A 116 -18.99 -13.01 -16.14
CA ILE A 116 -17.62 -13.27 -16.63
C ILE A 116 -17.07 -12.11 -17.48
N SER A 117 -17.90 -11.53 -18.35
CA SER A 117 -17.51 -10.40 -19.20
C SER A 117 -17.18 -9.09 -18.43
N MET A 118 -17.66 -8.94 -17.19
CA MET A 118 -17.43 -7.74 -16.37
C MET A 118 -16.38 -7.95 -15.27
N LYS A 119 -15.91 -9.20 -15.06
CA LYS A 119 -14.95 -9.51 -13.98
C LYS A 119 -13.64 -8.74 -14.12
N TRP A 120 -13.10 -8.62 -15.34
CA TRP A 120 -11.85 -7.86 -15.57
C TRP A 120 -12.04 -6.37 -15.22
N ALA A 121 -13.17 -5.77 -15.61
CA ALA A 121 -13.42 -4.35 -15.44
C ALA A 121 -13.65 -4.00 -13.98
N TRP A 122 -14.40 -4.86 -13.27
CA TRP A 122 -14.57 -4.76 -11.82
C TRP A 122 -13.23 -4.84 -11.08
N LEU A 123 -12.39 -5.80 -11.46
CA LEU A 123 -11.07 -5.99 -10.84
C LEU A 123 -10.18 -4.76 -11.06
N MET A 124 -10.20 -4.14 -12.25
CA MET A 124 -9.47 -2.91 -12.53
C MET A 124 -9.94 -1.74 -11.66
N ILE A 125 -11.25 -1.50 -11.59
CA ILE A 125 -11.80 -0.37 -10.83
C ILE A 125 -11.47 -0.53 -9.34
N MET A 126 -11.66 -1.73 -8.79
CA MET A 126 -11.36 -1.99 -7.39
C MET A 126 -9.86 -1.94 -7.09
N PHE A 127 -9.01 -2.36 -8.04
CA PHE A 127 -7.56 -2.21 -7.93
C PHE A 127 -7.13 -0.73 -7.91
N VAL A 128 -7.71 0.12 -8.75
CA VAL A 128 -7.44 1.57 -8.74
C VAL A 128 -7.87 2.18 -7.40
N LEU A 129 -9.05 1.83 -6.88
CA LEU A 129 -9.49 2.28 -5.56
C LEU A 129 -8.56 1.82 -4.43
N ALA A 130 -8.14 0.55 -4.46
CA ALA A 130 -7.20 0.01 -3.49
C ALA A 130 -5.83 0.73 -3.56
N ASN A 131 -5.34 1.04 -4.76
CA ASN A 131 -4.11 1.81 -4.95
C ASN A 131 -4.23 3.24 -4.40
N ILE A 132 -5.35 3.91 -4.64
CA ILE A 132 -5.59 5.27 -4.11
C ILE A 132 -5.63 5.22 -2.57
N GLY A 133 -6.29 4.21 -1.98
CA GLY A 133 -6.30 4.01 -0.53
C GLY A 133 -4.90 3.78 0.05
N LEU A 134 -4.11 2.88 -0.56
CA LEU A 134 -2.76 2.55 -0.11
C LEU A 134 -1.78 3.71 -0.23
N ASN A 135 -1.76 4.38 -1.39
CA ASN A 135 -0.86 5.50 -1.64
C ASN A 135 -1.29 6.75 -0.88
N GLY A 136 -2.59 7.03 -0.84
CA GLY A 136 -3.16 8.12 -0.05
C GLY A 136 -2.86 7.96 1.44
N ALA A 137 -3.08 6.77 2.01
CA ALA A 137 -2.69 6.48 3.39
C ALA A 137 -1.16 6.59 3.60
N GLY A 138 -0.36 6.30 2.57
CA GLY A 138 1.09 6.48 2.57
C GLY A 138 1.54 7.93 2.81
N VAL A 139 0.84 8.91 2.24
CA VAL A 139 1.15 10.34 2.44
C VAL A 139 0.97 10.72 3.92
N PHE A 140 -0.15 10.35 4.53
CA PHE A 140 -0.42 10.61 5.95
C PHE A 140 0.50 9.82 6.87
N TYR A 141 0.84 8.59 6.50
CA TYR A 141 1.79 7.73 7.21
C TYR A 141 3.17 8.39 7.28
N ASN A 142 3.69 8.88 6.15
CA ASN A 142 4.98 9.57 6.12
C ASN A 142 4.99 10.86 6.96
N ALA A 143 3.85 11.57 7.04
CA ALA A 143 3.72 12.74 7.91
C ALA A 143 3.69 12.41 9.42
N LEU A 144 3.52 11.14 9.81
CA LEU A 144 3.57 10.70 11.22
C LEU A 144 4.99 10.44 11.71
N LEU A 145 5.93 10.13 10.82
CA LEU A 145 7.33 9.80 11.13
C LEU A 145 8.02 10.85 12.01
N PRO A 146 7.98 12.17 11.71
CA PRO A 146 8.66 13.17 12.53
C PRO A 146 8.17 13.22 13.99
N HIS A 147 6.86 12.98 14.21
CA HIS A 147 6.29 12.95 15.57
C HIS A 147 6.71 11.73 16.39
N LEU A 148 7.07 10.63 15.72
CA LEU A 148 7.60 9.44 16.36
C LEU A 148 9.13 9.55 16.54
N GLY A 149 9.82 10.13 15.56
CA GLY A 149 11.27 10.37 15.58
C GLY A 149 11.74 11.21 16.76
N ASP A 150 11.05 12.32 17.07
CA ASP A 150 11.39 13.18 18.22
C ASP A 150 11.26 12.46 19.57
N LYS A 151 10.41 11.44 19.64
CA LYS A 151 10.20 10.64 20.86
C LYS A 151 11.24 9.52 20.99
N THR A 152 11.70 8.98 19.86
CA THR A 152 12.68 7.90 19.78
C THR A 152 14.13 8.41 19.84
N LEU A 153 14.43 9.61 19.33
CA LEU A 153 15.76 10.23 19.32
C LEU A 153 16.36 10.49 20.72
N LYS A 154 15.53 10.46 21.77
CA LYS A 154 16.03 10.44 23.16
C LYS A 154 16.79 9.16 23.53
N TRP A 155 16.68 8.10 22.72
CA TRP A 155 17.33 6.81 22.94
C TRP A 155 18.50 6.50 22.00
N THR A 156 18.62 7.20 20.86
CA THR A 156 19.70 6.98 19.89
C THR A 156 20.91 7.89 20.07
N THR A 157 21.04 8.62 21.19
CA THR A 157 22.38 8.83 21.78
C THR A 157 22.92 7.50 22.30
N PHE A 158 23.15 6.57 21.38
CA PHE A 158 24.20 5.58 21.56
C PHE A 158 25.51 6.38 21.66
N PRO A 159 26.41 6.09 22.61
CA PRO A 159 27.73 6.67 22.58
C PRO A 159 28.32 6.31 21.22
N THR A 160 28.52 7.31 20.36
CA THR A 160 29.11 7.14 19.04
C THR A 160 30.57 6.74 19.22
N GLY A 161 30.81 5.43 19.34
CA GLY A 161 32.10 4.83 19.03
C GLY A 161 32.32 4.88 17.52
N PRO A 162 33.56 5.08 17.04
CA PRO A 162 33.81 5.33 15.64
C PRO A 162 33.69 4.03 14.84
N LEU A 163 33.17 4.18 13.62
CA LEU A 163 33.20 3.20 12.53
C LEU A 163 32.31 1.96 12.76
N HIS A 164 31.12 1.95 12.17
CA HIS A 164 30.76 1.01 11.10
C HIS A 164 29.38 1.41 10.57
N THR A 165 29.35 1.76 9.29
CA THR A 165 28.16 1.96 8.47
C THR A 165 27.33 0.69 8.44
N VAL A 166 26.44 0.51 9.41
CA VAL A 166 25.37 -0.48 9.32
C VAL A 166 24.44 0.00 8.21
N THR A 167 24.56 -0.64 7.04
CA THR A 167 23.68 -0.37 5.91
C THR A 167 22.26 -0.80 6.28
N LEU A 168 21.29 0.06 5.98
CA LEU A 168 19.85 -0.10 6.27
C LEU A 168 19.26 -1.47 5.87
N VAL A 169 19.94 -2.22 5.01
CA VAL A 169 19.53 -3.55 4.53
C VAL A 169 19.65 -4.63 5.62
N GLU A 170 20.68 -4.58 6.47
CA GLU A 170 20.81 -5.54 7.58
C GLU A 170 19.75 -5.29 8.67
N ALA A 171 19.37 -4.02 8.87
CA ALA A 171 18.31 -3.66 9.80
C ALA A 171 16.93 -4.21 9.35
N PHE A 172 16.64 -4.20 8.05
CA PHE A 172 15.40 -4.79 7.50
C PHE A 172 15.36 -6.32 7.64
N CYS A 173 16.47 -7.00 7.39
CA CYS A 173 16.55 -8.45 7.51
C CYS A 173 16.35 -8.91 8.96
N CYS A 174 16.99 -8.20 9.91
CA CYS A 174 16.86 -8.46 11.35
C CYS A 174 15.42 -8.19 11.86
N TRP A 175 14.72 -7.20 11.31
CA TRP A 175 13.32 -6.91 11.63
C TRP A 175 12.34 -7.99 11.12
N SER A 176 12.62 -8.60 9.96
CA SER A 176 11.74 -9.65 9.40
C SER A 176 11.82 -10.99 10.14
N ILE A 177 12.96 -11.29 10.76
CA ILE A 177 13.22 -12.62 11.36
C ILE A 177 12.80 -12.67 12.84
N SER A 178 12.72 -11.54 13.56
CA SER A 178 12.19 -11.55 14.92
C SER A 178 11.35 -10.30 15.28
N PRO A 179 10.03 -10.31 14.98
CA PRO A 179 9.11 -9.31 15.51
C PRO A 179 8.97 -9.37 17.05
N TRP A 180 9.41 -10.48 17.66
CA TRP A 180 9.11 -10.83 19.04
C TRP A 180 10.18 -10.46 20.07
N SER A 181 11.38 -10.04 19.63
CA SER A 181 12.52 -9.81 20.53
C SER A 181 12.67 -8.35 20.97
N CYS A 182 12.01 -7.41 20.29
CA CYS A 182 12.18 -5.97 20.51
C CYS A 182 10.89 -5.24 20.94
N CYS A 183 9.83 -5.98 21.27
CA CYS A 183 8.63 -5.40 21.88
C CYS A 183 8.72 -5.40 23.39
#